data_AF-L0HBN1-F1
#
_entry.id   AF-L0HBN1-F1
#
_cell.length_a   1.000
_cell.length_b   1.000
_cell.length_c   1.000
_cell.angle_alpha   90.00
_cell.angle_beta   90.00
_cell.angle_gamma   90.00
#
_symmetry.space_group_name_H-M   'P 1'
#
loop_
_entity.id
_entity.type
_entity.pdbx_description
1 polymer ?
#
loop_
_entity_poly.entity_id
_entity_poly.type
_entity_poly.pdbx_seq_one_letter_code
_entity_poly.pdbx_strand_id
1 'polypeptide(L)'
;MDIRDAIRKMESEVGRISPVQKFLLGTDGSVTQILESITGKNVVIRTLVQEIVPADTAAADHLDIAVGDPVNFRVVEIKTEENGEVLIYAVSHTPVSRLSPEFKDDLLKADIPIGKIIAQHKIEARREILTARVLPASEEAGRIFAICKSEPLLSRQYQIIHGGKPLIFIEEQFPYNRFLDTRRVVIDTPSRVHVSLIDMHGGSGRVDGGIGITLDEPGILIEAELSPVLSVTGCDPAMEQRIRQVAAEVLQNFRLGGSVTITVRKQFAAHIGLGCGSQISLAVAKAIAELHDRHLPACELARLTGRGGTSGIGTAAFDHGGFIIDGGHRFGAGGEKTDFRPSSASRGVHPPPVIVRHDFPRDWKILLAIPAVPAGASGGQEADIFRTRCPVPLDDVRALSHEVLMRMLPGLAGQDLDLFGSAINNVQELGFKKVELSLQPHAVTGLLPVLRGAGAAGAGMSSFGPAVYAIGDTDMKSVERAARSFMGGNGGGSTLITTARNNGAVVRVV
;
A
#
# COMPACT_ATOMS: atom_id res chain seq x y z
N MET A 1 10.22 -7.04 -32.19
CA MET A 1 9.52 -7.61 -31.03
C MET A 1 8.20 -8.23 -31.49
N ASP A 2 7.82 -9.43 -31.03
CA ASP A 2 6.45 -9.92 -31.23
C ASP A 2 5.56 -9.37 -30.10
N ILE A 3 4.69 -8.41 -30.44
CA ILE A 3 3.78 -7.77 -29.48
C ILE A 3 2.81 -8.77 -28.84
N ARG A 4 2.45 -9.84 -29.56
CA ARG A 4 1.54 -10.88 -29.06
C ARG A 4 2.17 -11.63 -27.90
N ASP A 5 3.46 -11.95 -27.98
CA ASP A 5 4.16 -12.68 -26.92
C ASP A 5 4.38 -11.80 -25.69
N ALA A 6 4.64 -10.51 -25.87
CA ALA A 6 4.70 -9.57 -24.76
C ALA A 6 3.35 -9.39 -24.08
N ILE A 7 2.26 -9.26 -24.83
CA ILE A 7 0.90 -9.21 -24.27
C ILE A 7 0.60 -10.48 -23.48
N ARG A 8 0.93 -11.67 -23.99
CA ARG A 8 0.76 -12.94 -23.25
C ARG A 8 1.54 -12.95 -21.93
N LYS A 9 2.78 -12.45 -21.94
CA LYS A 9 3.59 -12.31 -20.72
C LYS A 9 2.91 -11.36 -19.73
N MET A 10 2.47 -10.19 -20.19
CA MET A 10 1.74 -9.24 -19.35
C MET A 10 0.45 -9.85 -18.79
N GLU A 11 -0.30 -10.63 -19.58
CA GLU A 11 -1.50 -11.32 -19.12
C GLU A 11 -1.22 -12.33 -18.00
N SER A 12 -0.03 -12.96 -17.99
CA SER A 12 0.39 -13.82 -16.88
C SER A 12 0.70 -13.05 -15.59
N GLU A 13 1.02 -11.76 -15.69
CA GLU A 13 1.34 -10.88 -14.55
C GLU A 13 0.09 -10.18 -13.99
N VAL A 14 -0.75 -9.62 -14.87
CA VAL A 14 -1.91 -8.80 -14.45
C VAL A 14 -3.27 -9.47 -14.62
N GLY A 15 -3.35 -10.60 -15.33
CA GLY A 15 -4.60 -11.20 -15.75
C GLY A 15 -5.05 -10.66 -17.12
N ARG A 16 -6.34 -10.80 -17.44
CA ARG A 16 -6.87 -10.47 -18.76
C ARG A 16 -6.61 -9.00 -19.15
N ILE A 17 -5.92 -8.80 -20.26
CA ILE A 17 -5.81 -7.49 -20.91
C ILE A 17 -6.98 -7.32 -21.90
N SER A 18 -7.73 -6.23 -21.80
CA SER A 18 -8.92 -6.00 -22.65
C SER A 18 -8.52 -5.79 -24.13
N PRO A 19 -9.44 -6.01 -25.09
CA PRO A 19 -9.16 -5.72 -26.49
C PRO A 19 -8.68 -4.29 -26.71
N VAL A 20 -9.30 -3.31 -26.04
CA VAL A 20 -8.92 -1.89 -26.11
C VAL A 20 -7.48 -1.68 -25.63
N GLN A 21 -7.11 -2.28 -24.49
CA GLN A 21 -5.74 -2.19 -23.98
C GLN A 21 -4.74 -2.85 -24.92
N LYS A 22 -5.08 -3.99 -25.53
CA LYS A 22 -4.23 -4.66 -26.55
C LYS A 22 -4.03 -3.75 -27.76
N PHE A 23 -5.09 -3.07 -28.22
CA PHE A 23 -4.98 -2.06 -29.28
C PHE A 23 -4.08 -0.90 -28.86
N LEU A 24 -4.25 -0.34 -27.67
CA LEU A 24 -3.40 0.74 -27.17
C LEU A 24 -1.94 0.30 -27.05
N LEU A 25 -1.65 -0.95 -26.68
CA LEU A 25 -0.28 -1.46 -26.61
C LEU A 25 0.34 -1.68 -28.00
N GLY A 26 -0.44 -2.15 -28.97
CA GLY A 26 0.05 -2.57 -30.28
C GLY A 26 -0.18 -1.61 -31.45
N THR A 27 -0.93 -0.52 -31.27
CA THR A 27 -1.29 0.37 -32.38
C THR A 27 -0.10 1.17 -32.89
N ASP A 28 -0.01 1.27 -34.21
CA ASP A 28 0.86 2.15 -34.98
C ASP A 28 0.17 3.44 -35.43
N GLY A 29 -1.09 3.67 -35.02
CA GLY A 29 -1.92 4.84 -35.34
C GLY A 29 -1.87 5.96 -34.30
N SER A 30 -2.71 6.99 -34.48
CA SER A 30 -2.84 8.10 -33.53
C SER A 30 -3.67 7.69 -32.32
N VAL A 31 -3.03 7.62 -31.16
CA VAL A 31 -3.67 7.23 -29.89
C VAL A 31 -4.79 8.18 -29.48
N THR A 32 -4.65 9.48 -29.75
CA THR A 32 -5.66 10.47 -29.36
C THR A 32 -7.01 10.21 -30.05
N GLN A 33 -7.00 9.85 -31.34
CA GLN A 33 -8.23 9.53 -32.08
C GLN A 33 -8.89 8.26 -31.54
N ILE A 34 -8.07 7.27 -31.19
CA ILE A 34 -8.53 6.01 -30.59
C ILE A 34 -9.20 6.30 -29.24
N LEU A 35 -8.57 7.11 -28.38
CA LEU A 35 -9.13 7.49 -27.09
C LEU A 35 -10.43 8.30 -27.22
N GLU A 36 -10.52 9.25 -28.15
CA GLU A 36 -11.76 9.98 -28.44
C GLU A 36 -12.88 9.01 -28.84
N SER A 37 -12.57 8.02 -29.67
CA SER A 37 -13.52 7.01 -30.15
C SER A 37 -13.99 6.07 -29.02
N ILE A 38 -13.08 5.66 -28.13
CA ILE A 38 -13.39 4.77 -27.00
C ILE A 38 -14.17 5.50 -25.91
N THR A 39 -13.76 6.72 -25.58
CA THR A 39 -14.34 7.46 -24.45
C THR A 39 -15.62 8.21 -24.85
N GLY A 40 -15.81 8.49 -26.15
CA GLY A 40 -16.86 9.38 -26.63
C GLY A 40 -16.66 10.84 -26.22
N LYS A 41 -15.47 11.20 -25.73
CA LYS A 41 -15.13 12.51 -25.19
C LYS A 41 -14.00 13.15 -26.00
N ASN A 42 -13.97 14.48 -26.00
CA ASN A 42 -12.80 15.21 -26.50
C ASN A 42 -11.59 14.92 -25.62
N VAL A 43 -10.46 14.66 -26.26
CA VAL A 43 -9.19 14.38 -25.59
C VAL A 43 -8.22 15.51 -25.91
N VAL A 44 -7.67 16.11 -24.85
CA VAL A 44 -6.71 17.21 -24.94
C VAL A 44 -5.36 16.77 -24.38
N ILE A 45 -4.31 17.45 -24.83
CA ILE A 45 -2.96 17.27 -24.32
C ILE A 45 -2.63 18.44 -23.41
N ARG A 46 -2.00 18.11 -22.28
CA ARG A 46 -1.37 19.09 -21.41
C ARG A 46 0.10 18.77 -21.30
N THR A 47 0.97 19.70 -21.70
CA THR A 47 2.40 19.55 -21.46
C THR A 47 2.75 19.91 -20.01
N LEU A 48 3.48 19.02 -19.36
CA LEU A 48 4.00 19.20 -18.01
C LEU A 48 5.42 19.75 -18.03
N VAL A 49 6.25 19.20 -18.92
CA VAL A 49 7.65 19.59 -19.09
C VAL A 49 7.98 19.59 -20.57
N GLN A 50 8.67 20.64 -21.04
CA GLN A 50 9.23 20.67 -22.37
C GLN A 50 10.50 21.53 -22.40
N GLU A 51 11.64 20.90 -22.70
CA GLU A 51 12.95 21.54 -22.68
C GLU A 51 13.94 20.82 -23.60
N ILE A 52 15.01 21.52 -24.00
CA ILE A 52 16.13 20.93 -24.73
C ILE A 52 17.18 20.50 -23.71
N VAL A 53 17.43 19.21 -23.63
CA VAL A 53 18.40 18.59 -22.71
C VAL A 53 19.44 17.81 -23.51
N PRO A 54 20.66 17.61 -22.97
CA PRO A 54 21.62 16.69 -23.56
C PRO A 54 21.10 15.24 -23.46
N ALA A 55 21.25 14.45 -24.53
CA ALA A 55 20.88 13.05 -24.53
C ALA A 55 21.71 12.26 -23.50
N ASP A 56 21.03 11.52 -22.63
CA ASP A 56 21.65 10.50 -21.78
C ASP A 56 21.95 9.22 -22.58
N THR A 57 22.57 8.22 -21.95
CA THR A 57 22.91 6.96 -22.60
C THR A 57 21.69 6.27 -23.21
N ALA A 58 20.56 6.23 -22.48
CA ALA A 58 19.37 5.54 -22.95
C ALA A 58 18.71 6.25 -24.13
N ALA A 59 18.59 7.59 -24.08
CA ALA A 59 18.07 8.40 -25.16
C ALA A 59 18.97 8.32 -26.40
N ALA A 60 20.30 8.34 -26.22
CA ALA A 60 21.27 8.18 -27.31
C ALA A 60 21.10 6.85 -28.03
N ASP A 61 21.02 5.74 -27.28
CA ASP A 61 20.79 4.40 -27.81
C ASP A 61 19.43 4.29 -28.52
N HIS A 62 18.36 4.81 -27.91
CA HIS A 62 17.02 4.78 -28.49
C HIS A 62 16.84 5.71 -29.70
N LEU A 63 17.71 6.69 -29.91
CA LEU A 63 17.58 7.61 -31.03
C LEU A 63 18.68 7.43 -32.08
N ASP A 64 19.65 6.54 -31.84
CA ASP A 64 20.83 6.38 -32.70
C ASP A 64 21.55 7.73 -32.90
N ILE A 65 21.86 8.41 -31.79
CA ILE A 65 22.57 9.71 -31.73
C ILE A 65 23.72 9.62 -30.72
N ALA A 66 24.59 10.63 -30.66
CA ALA A 66 25.66 10.65 -29.67
C ALA A 66 25.13 11.08 -28.29
N VAL A 67 25.71 10.51 -27.22
CA VAL A 67 25.49 11.01 -25.86
C VAL A 67 25.89 12.49 -25.79
N GLY A 68 25.02 13.32 -25.23
CA GLY A 68 25.20 14.78 -25.19
C GLY A 68 24.56 15.55 -26.35
N ASP A 69 24.11 14.89 -27.41
CA ASP A 69 23.39 15.57 -28.49
C ASP A 69 22.09 16.22 -27.96
N PRO A 70 21.70 17.40 -28.47
CA PRO A 70 20.51 18.10 -27.99
C PRO A 70 19.23 17.38 -28.40
N VAL A 71 18.42 17.00 -27.40
CA VAL A 71 17.10 16.39 -27.58
C VAL A 71 16.02 17.26 -26.96
N ASN A 72 14.90 17.42 -27.66
CA ASN A 72 13.68 17.96 -27.07
C ASN A 72 13.06 16.86 -26.20
N PHE A 73 13.14 17.05 -24.89
CA PHE A 73 12.49 16.24 -23.87
C PHE A 73 11.10 16.82 -23.59
N ARG A 74 10.07 15.99 -23.72
CA ARG A 74 8.68 16.42 -23.53
C ARG A 74 7.90 15.38 -22.74
N VAL A 75 7.24 15.84 -21.68
CA VAL A 75 6.35 15.07 -20.81
C VAL A 75 4.94 15.62 -20.93
N VAL A 76 3.97 14.77 -21.24
CA VAL A 76 2.58 15.16 -21.44
C VAL A 76 1.58 14.25 -20.73
N GLU A 77 0.46 14.85 -20.35
CA GLU A 77 -0.77 14.15 -19.98
C GLU A 77 -1.74 14.21 -21.15
N ILE A 78 -2.26 13.05 -21.55
CA ILE A 78 -3.40 12.96 -22.45
C ILE A 78 -4.63 12.73 -21.58
N LYS A 79 -5.55 13.68 -21.58
CA LYS A 79 -6.70 13.70 -20.66
C LYS A 79 -8.00 14.06 -21.36
N THR A 80 -9.12 13.68 -20.76
CA THR A 80 -10.43 14.15 -21.19
C THR A 80 -10.59 15.65 -20.92
N GLU A 81 -11.21 16.37 -21.85
CA GLU A 81 -11.47 17.80 -21.70
C GLU A 81 -12.53 18.07 -20.61
N GLU A 82 -13.55 17.22 -20.54
CA GLU A 82 -14.74 17.40 -19.70
C GLU A 82 -14.43 17.35 -18.19
N ASN A 83 -13.75 16.31 -17.72
CA ASN A 83 -13.49 16.07 -16.30
C ASN A 83 -11.99 16.04 -15.93
N GLY A 84 -11.10 16.33 -16.90
CA GLY A 84 -9.65 16.38 -16.67
C GLY A 84 -9.02 15.03 -16.34
N GLU A 85 -9.71 13.94 -16.63
CA GLU A 85 -9.27 12.59 -16.32
C GLU A 85 -8.08 12.19 -17.19
N VAL A 86 -6.93 11.94 -16.55
CA VAL A 86 -5.72 11.52 -17.26
C VAL A 86 -5.87 10.07 -17.72
N LEU A 87 -5.76 9.87 -19.03
CA LEU A 87 -5.90 8.57 -19.69
C LEU A 87 -4.53 7.95 -19.98
N ILE A 88 -3.57 8.77 -20.43
CA ILE A 88 -2.21 8.35 -20.75
C ILE A 88 -1.22 9.40 -20.25
N TYR A 89 -0.11 8.94 -19.69
CA TYR A 89 1.07 9.74 -19.41
C TYR A 89 2.16 9.35 -20.41
N ALA A 90 2.75 10.33 -21.09
CA ALA A 90 3.73 10.05 -22.14
C ALA A 90 5.00 10.88 -21.97
N VAL A 91 6.15 10.23 -22.13
CA VAL A 91 7.48 10.85 -22.14
C VAL A 91 8.09 10.63 -23.51
N SER A 92 8.64 11.68 -24.10
CA SER A 92 9.23 11.61 -25.44
C SER A 92 10.55 12.36 -25.55
N HIS A 93 11.43 11.83 -26.41
CA HIS A 93 12.71 12.41 -26.76
C HIS A 93 12.80 12.56 -28.27
N THR A 94 13.20 13.73 -28.75
CA THR A 94 13.32 14.04 -30.19
C THR A 94 14.64 14.75 -30.48
N PRO A 95 15.52 14.21 -31.35
CA PRO A 95 16.78 14.88 -31.71
C PRO A 95 16.50 16.18 -32.44
N VAL A 96 16.98 17.30 -31.90
CA VAL A 96 16.75 18.64 -32.49
C VAL A 96 17.41 18.73 -33.88
N SER A 97 18.52 18.01 -34.07
CA SER A 97 19.27 17.95 -35.33
C SER A 97 18.50 17.32 -36.49
N ARG A 98 17.42 16.57 -36.23
CA ARG A 98 16.61 15.86 -37.24
C ARG A 98 15.30 16.57 -37.59
N LEU A 99 15.04 17.74 -36.99
CA LEU A 99 13.81 18.48 -37.22
C LEU A 99 14.00 19.58 -38.28
N SER A 100 13.05 19.69 -39.21
CA SER A 100 12.93 20.89 -40.04
C SER A 100 12.52 22.09 -39.16
N PRO A 101 12.84 23.34 -39.54
CA PRO A 101 12.46 24.52 -38.77
C PRO A 101 10.96 24.59 -38.46
N GLU A 102 10.12 24.32 -39.45
CA GLU A 102 8.65 24.37 -39.34
C GLU A 102 8.12 23.29 -38.40
N PHE A 103 8.65 22.06 -38.49
CA PHE A 103 8.26 20.98 -37.58
C PHE A 103 8.76 21.23 -36.16
N LYS A 104 9.96 21.80 -36.02
CA LYS A 104 10.51 22.19 -34.72
C LYS A 104 9.62 23.22 -34.05
N ASP A 105 9.17 24.25 -34.76
CA ASP A 105 8.30 25.29 -34.21
C ASP A 105 6.96 24.72 -33.72
N ASP A 106 6.35 23.81 -34.48
CA ASP A 106 5.10 23.16 -34.06
C ASP A 106 5.28 22.14 -32.94
N LEU A 107 6.40 21.42 -32.91
CA LEU A 107 6.73 20.49 -31.82
C LEU A 107 7.00 21.24 -30.51
N LEU A 108 7.59 22.44 -30.60
CA LEU A 108 7.83 23.33 -29.48
C LEU A 108 6.57 24.06 -28.99
N LYS A 109 5.45 23.99 -29.73
CA LYS A 109 4.14 24.43 -29.23
C LYS A 109 3.59 23.38 -28.26
N ALA A 110 3.50 23.78 -27.00
CA ALA A 110 3.26 22.88 -25.87
C ALA A 110 2.05 21.95 -26.03
N ASP A 111 0.92 22.37 -26.59
CA ASP A 111 -0.32 21.57 -26.49
C ASP A 111 -0.77 20.87 -27.79
N ILE A 112 0.12 20.76 -28.78
CA ILE A 112 -0.20 20.05 -30.03
C ILE A 112 0.25 18.57 -29.94
N PRO A 113 -0.63 17.58 -30.22
CA PRO A 113 -0.26 16.17 -30.32
C PRO A 113 0.76 15.89 -31.42
N ILE A 114 1.79 15.10 -31.11
CA ILE A 114 2.82 14.67 -32.07
C ILE A 114 2.18 14.04 -33.32
N GLY A 115 1.14 13.21 -33.15
CA GLY A 115 0.41 12.63 -34.27
C GLY A 115 -0.28 13.66 -35.18
N LYS A 116 -0.79 14.77 -34.63
CA LYS A 116 -1.39 15.85 -35.42
C LYS A 116 -0.31 16.65 -36.16
N ILE A 117 0.83 16.90 -35.52
CA ILE A 117 1.97 17.59 -36.15
C ILE A 117 2.49 16.77 -37.35
N ILE A 118 2.71 15.46 -37.17
CA ILE A 118 3.14 14.56 -38.26
C ILE A 118 2.17 14.60 -39.45
N ALA A 119 0.86 14.59 -39.17
CA ALA A 119 -0.17 14.66 -40.21
C ALA A 119 -0.21 16.02 -40.93
N GLN A 120 -0.10 17.13 -40.21
CA GLN A 120 -0.07 18.49 -40.77
C GLN A 120 1.11 18.69 -41.72
N HIS A 121 2.29 18.19 -41.34
CA HIS A 121 3.51 18.25 -42.13
C HIS A 121 3.63 17.13 -43.17
N LYS A 122 2.61 16.26 -43.30
CA LYS A 122 2.59 15.11 -44.22
C LYS A 122 3.85 14.24 -44.14
N ILE A 123 4.36 14.07 -42.92
CA ILE A 123 5.58 13.28 -42.70
C ILE A 123 5.23 11.80 -42.83
N GLU A 124 5.83 11.15 -43.82
CA GLU A 124 5.78 9.69 -43.94
C GLU A 124 6.64 9.07 -42.83
N ALA A 125 5.97 8.54 -41.82
CA ALA A 125 6.62 7.88 -40.70
C ALA A 125 5.90 6.58 -40.34
N ARG A 126 6.66 5.63 -39.80
CA ARG A 126 6.13 4.38 -39.24
C ARG A 126 6.45 4.30 -37.76
N ARG A 127 5.60 3.62 -36.99
CA ARG A 127 5.86 3.33 -35.58
C ARG A 127 6.45 1.93 -35.44
N GLU A 128 7.53 1.81 -34.69
CA GLU A 128 8.16 0.53 -34.34
C GLU A 128 8.09 0.32 -32.83
N ILE A 129 7.28 -0.65 -32.40
CA ILE A 129 7.15 -0.99 -30.98
C ILE A 129 8.40 -1.74 -30.51
N LEU A 130 9.06 -1.18 -29.50
CA LEU A 130 10.28 -1.72 -28.91
C LEU A 130 9.97 -2.66 -27.75
N THR A 131 9.06 -2.26 -26.85
CA THR A 131 8.67 -3.05 -25.69
C THR A 131 7.24 -2.73 -25.22
N ALA A 132 6.62 -3.70 -24.55
CA ALA A 132 5.39 -3.55 -23.80
C ALA A 132 5.54 -4.34 -22.50
N ARG A 133 5.20 -3.72 -21.36
CA ARG A 133 5.44 -4.28 -20.02
C ARG A 133 4.43 -3.77 -19.00
N VAL A 134 4.33 -4.48 -17.88
CA VAL A 134 3.62 -4.01 -16.69
C VAL A 134 4.62 -3.35 -15.74
N LEU A 135 4.25 -2.22 -15.16
CA LEU A 135 5.02 -1.53 -14.12
C LEU A 135 4.12 -1.29 -12.88
N PRO A 136 4.62 -1.42 -11.65
CA PRO A 136 3.88 -0.96 -10.48
C PRO A 136 3.82 0.57 -10.45
N ALA A 137 2.66 1.14 -10.12
CA ALA A 137 2.50 2.58 -10.01
C ALA A 137 3.40 3.16 -8.91
N SER A 138 4.15 4.21 -9.26
CA SER A 138 4.87 5.06 -8.32
C SER A 138 3.91 6.01 -7.60
N GLU A 139 4.40 6.74 -6.59
CA GLU A 139 3.62 7.82 -5.95
C GLU A 139 3.29 8.97 -6.91
N GLU A 140 4.16 9.22 -7.88
CA GLU A 140 3.90 10.19 -8.95
C GLU A 140 2.78 9.69 -9.88
N ALA A 141 2.87 8.45 -10.36
CA ALA A 141 1.82 7.88 -11.20
C ALA A 141 0.48 7.77 -10.45
N GLY A 142 0.53 7.46 -9.14
CA GLY A 142 -0.65 7.46 -8.28
C GLY A 142 -1.35 8.82 -8.23
N ARG A 143 -0.58 9.92 -8.15
CA ARG A 143 -1.12 11.29 -8.22
C ARG A 143 -1.65 11.65 -9.61
N ILE A 144 -0.92 11.31 -10.66
CA ILE A 144 -1.29 11.62 -12.05
C ILE A 144 -2.59 10.93 -12.45
N PHE A 145 -2.68 9.62 -12.20
CA PHE A 145 -3.82 8.81 -12.63
C PHE A 145 -4.92 8.66 -11.57
N ALA A 146 -4.74 9.27 -10.39
CA ALA A 146 -5.59 9.08 -9.22
C ALA A 146 -5.78 7.58 -8.87
N ILE A 147 -4.67 6.84 -8.83
CA ILE A 147 -4.61 5.42 -8.49
C ILE A 147 -3.74 5.15 -7.25
N CYS A 148 -3.90 3.98 -6.64
CA CYS A 148 -3.10 3.55 -5.51
C CYS A 148 -1.68 3.18 -5.95
N LYS A 149 -0.71 3.37 -5.05
CA LYS A 149 0.67 2.89 -5.23
C LYS A 149 0.68 1.39 -5.48
N SER A 150 1.57 0.92 -6.34
CA SER A 150 1.69 -0.48 -6.75
C SER A 150 0.51 -1.04 -7.56
N GLU A 151 -0.51 -0.25 -7.91
CA GLU A 151 -1.46 -0.67 -8.95
C GLU A 151 -0.73 -0.89 -10.29
N PRO A 152 -1.17 -1.86 -11.12
CA PRO A 152 -0.48 -2.12 -12.37
C PRO A 152 -0.70 -0.99 -13.39
N LEU A 153 0.38 -0.52 -13.99
CA LEU A 153 0.41 0.33 -15.17
C LEU A 153 0.84 -0.50 -16.36
N LEU A 154 0.16 -0.32 -17.48
CA LEU A 154 0.57 -0.84 -18.77
C LEU A 154 1.46 0.22 -19.42
N SER A 155 2.68 -0.17 -19.78
CA SER A 155 3.68 0.69 -20.40
C SER A 155 4.07 0.13 -21.77
N ARG A 156 4.23 1.00 -22.75
CA ARG A 156 4.82 0.67 -24.06
C ARG A 156 5.88 1.69 -24.44
N GLN A 157 6.95 1.22 -25.07
CA GLN A 157 7.96 2.09 -25.67
C GLN A 157 8.04 1.81 -27.17
N TYR A 158 8.12 2.88 -27.96
CA TYR A 158 8.19 2.79 -29.40
C TYR A 158 8.99 3.95 -30.00
N GLN A 159 9.43 3.76 -31.23
CA GLN A 159 10.04 4.81 -32.03
C GLN A 159 9.13 5.18 -33.20
N ILE A 160 9.17 6.46 -33.57
CA ILE A 160 8.68 6.95 -34.85
C ILE A 160 9.88 7.04 -35.77
N ILE A 161 9.89 6.22 -36.84
CA ILE A 161 10.97 6.19 -37.84
C ILE A 161 10.56 7.05 -39.03
N HIS A 162 11.45 7.96 -39.43
CA HIS A 162 11.32 8.78 -40.64
C HIS A 162 12.64 8.77 -41.41
N GLY A 163 12.59 8.60 -42.74
CA GLY A 163 13.80 8.52 -43.58
C GLY A 163 14.76 7.40 -43.18
N GLY A 164 14.23 6.30 -42.62
CA GLY A 164 15.03 5.16 -42.16
C GLY A 164 15.76 5.37 -40.82
N LYS A 165 15.55 6.49 -40.13
CA LYS A 165 16.17 6.80 -38.83
C LYS A 165 15.13 7.05 -37.73
N PRO A 166 15.44 6.78 -36.45
CA PRO A 166 14.58 7.15 -35.33
C PRO A 166 14.40 8.66 -35.21
N LEU A 167 13.18 9.17 -35.41
CA LEU A 167 12.87 10.58 -35.26
C LEU A 167 12.44 10.90 -33.82
N ILE A 168 11.61 10.07 -33.22
CA ILE A 168 11.07 10.30 -31.88
C ILE A 168 11.04 8.97 -31.13
N PHE A 169 11.55 8.95 -29.91
CA PHE A 169 11.33 7.86 -28.96
C PHE A 169 10.21 8.27 -27.99
N ILE A 170 9.27 7.38 -27.73
CA ILE A 170 8.11 7.64 -26.87
C ILE A 170 7.89 6.47 -25.92
N GLU A 171 7.74 6.76 -24.63
CA GLU A 171 7.17 5.86 -23.63
C GLU A 171 5.79 6.36 -23.22
N GLU A 172 4.78 5.50 -23.32
CA GLU A 172 3.41 5.79 -22.89
C GLU A 172 3.00 4.83 -21.79
N GLN A 173 2.33 5.34 -20.76
CA GLN A 173 1.84 4.58 -19.62
C GLN A 173 0.36 4.88 -19.38
N PHE A 174 -0.40 3.87 -18.99
CA PHE A 174 -1.80 4.01 -18.57
C PHE A 174 -2.20 2.93 -17.56
N PRO A 175 -3.15 3.18 -16.65
CA PRO A 175 -3.51 2.20 -15.62
C PRO A 175 -4.19 0.96 -16.19
N TYR A 176 -3.85 -0.22 -15.66
CA TYR A 176 -4.47 -1.49 -16.04
C TYR A 176 -5.96 -1.54 -15.72
N ASN A 177 -6.41 -0.88 -14.67
CA ASN A 177 -7.83 -0.82 -14.33
C ASN A 177 -8.61 0.20 -15.19
N ARG A 178 -8.01 0.72 -16.28
CA ARG A 178 -8.68 1.54 -17.30
C ARG A 178 -9.04 0.73 -18.53
N PHE A 179 -10.13 1.11 -19.19
CA PHE A 179 -10.58 0.49 -20.43
C PHE A 179 -10.88 -1.01 -20.27
N LEU A 180 -11.32 -1.42 -19.08
CA LEU A 180 -11.85 -2.73 -18.80
C LEU A 180 -13.38 -2.68 -18.94
N ASP A 181 -13.97 -3.80 -19.38
CA ASP A 181 -15.43 -3.93 -19.55
C ASP A 181 -16.10 -4.48 -18.28
N THR A 182 -15.35 -4.66 -17.19
CA THR A 182 -15.83 -5.23 -15.92
C THR A 182 -15.69 -4.24 -14.79
N ARG A 183 -16.75 -4.11 -13.98
CA ARG A 183 -16.72 -3.35 -12.73
C ARG A 183 -15.79 -4.04 -11.75
N ARG A 184 -14.85 -3.28 -11.20
CA ARG A 184 -13.86 -3.74 -10.22
C ARG A 184 -13.88 -2.87 -8.98
N VAL A 185 -13.44 -3.46 -7.88
CA VAL A 185 -13.15 -2.73 -6.65
C VAL A 185 -11.70 -2.98 -6.27
N VAL A 186 -10.93 -1.90 -6.17
CA VAL A 186 -9.55 -1.89 -5.72
C VAL A 186 -9.52 -1.40 -4.28
N ILE A 187 -8.88 -2.17 -3.40
CA ILE A 187 -8.68 -1.80 -1.99
C ILE A 187 -7.19 -1.76 -1.68
N ASP A 188 -6.70 -0.59 -1.28
CA ASP A 188 -5.37 -0.41 -0.69
C ASP A 188 -5.50 -0.22 0.81
N THR A 189 -4.83 -1.05 1.59
CA THR A 189 -4.91 -1.03 3.07
C THR A 189 -3.55 -0.73 3.71
N PRO A 190 -3.53 0.00 4.84
CA PRO A 190 -2.33 0.13 5.64
C PRO A 190 -2.00 -1.16 6.40
N SER A 191 -0.80 -1.22 6.98
CA SER A 191 -0.53 -2.07 8.13
C SER A 191 -0.52 -1.26 9.43
N ARG A 192 -0.22 -1.89 10.57
CA ARG A 192 -0.15 -1.17 11.85
C ARG A 192 0.85 -1.80 12.80
N VAL A 193 1.52 -0.95 13.58
CA VAL A 193 2.17 -1.35 14.83
C VAL A 193 1.11 -1.44 15.92
N HIS A 194 1.13 -2.51 16.70
CA HIS A 194 0.37 -2.65 17.93
C HIS A 194 1.30 -2.50 19.13
N VAL A 195 1.25 -1.32 19.75
CA VAL A 195 2.18 -0.89 20.80
C VAL A 195 1.95 -1.68 22.08
N SER A 196 0.72 -1.77 22.61
CA SER A 196 0.41 -2.53 23.83
C SER A 196 -1.10 -2.71 24.02
N LEU A 197 -1.48 -3.58 24.96
CA LEU A 197 -2.82 -3.64 25.58
C LEU A 197 -2.73 -3.00 26.97
N ILE A 198 -3.68 -2.12 27.31
CA ILE A 198 -3.64 -1.27 28.49
C ILE A 198 -4.05 -2.04 29.76
N ASP A 199 -5.25 -2.59 29.81
CA ASP A 199 -5.82 -3.26 30.99
C ASP A 199 -6.00 -4.76 30.73
N MET A 200 -4.99 -5.55 31.08
CA MET A 200 -5.06 -7.00 31.11
C MET A 200 -5.26 -7.53 32.55
N HIS A 201 -5.85 -6.72 33.44
CA HIS A 201 -6.22 -7.11 34.79
C HIS A 201 -7.72 -7.31 34.94
N GLY A 202 -8.56 -6.43 34.39
CA GLY A 202 -10.02 -6.55 34.47
C GLY A 202 -10.65 -6.01 35.77
N GLY A 203 -9.85 -5.54 36.73
CA GLY A 203 -10.32 -5.15 38.07
C GLY A 203 -11.20 -3.90 38.10
N SER A 204 -11.15 -3.12 37.02
CA SER A 204 -11.95 -1.89 36.80
C SER A 204 -13.33 -2.16 36.20
N GLY A 205 -13.67 -3.43 35.89
CA GLY A 205 -14.84 -3.77 35.08
C GLY A 205 -14.64 -3.52 33.58
N ARG A 206 -13.41 -3.23 33.14
CA ARG A 206 -13.00 -3.16 31.74
C ARG A 206 -11.73 -3.96 31.49
N VAL A 207 -11.53 -4.39 30.24
CA VAL A 207 -10.35 -5.15 29.80
C VAL A 207 -9.91 -4.72 28.41
N ASP A 208 -8.69 -5.10 28.04
CA ASP A 208 -8.01 -4.81 26.79
C ASP A 208 -7.58 -3.34 26.67
N GLY A 209 -8.04 -2.60 25.66
CA GLY A 209 -7.57 -1.24 25.37
C GLY A 209 -6.28 -1.27 24.57
N GLY A 210 -6.40 -1.27 23.24
CA GLY A 210 -5.25 -1.27 22.35
C GLY A 210 -4.64 0.11 22.17
N ILE A 211 -3.33 0.13 21.89
CA ILE A 211 -2.59 1.30 21.40
C ILE A 211 -1.91 0.92 20.09
N GLY A 212 -1.99 1.75 19.06
CA GLY A 212 -1.33 1.46 17.80
C GLY A 212 -1.04 2.65 16.91
N ILE A 213 -0.14 2.42 15.96
CA ILE A 213 0.29 3.40 14.95
C ILE A 213 0.04 2.77 13.59
N THR A 214 -0.76 3.44 12.76
CA THR A 214 -1.01 3.01 11.39
C THR A 214 0.19 3.32 10.51
N LEU A 215 0.61 2.36 9.70
CA LEU A 215 1.79 2.47 8.83
C LEU A 215 1.37 2.64 7.37
N ASP A 216 2.13 3.44 6.63
CA ASP A 216 1.96 3.57 5.18
C ASP A 216 2.44 2.32 4.44
N GLU A 217 3.60 1.79 4.86
CA GLU A 217 4.18 0.56 4.33
C GLU A 217 4.65 -0.36 5.45
N PRO A 218 4.55 -1.69 5.29
CA PRO A 218 3.96 -2.37 4.14
C PRO A 218 2.43 -2.26 4.11
N GLY A 219 1.84 -2.22 2.92
CA GLY A 219 0.39 -2.30 2.71
C GLY A 219 -0.07 -3.59 2.01
N ILE A 220 -1.39 -3.78 1.91
CA ILE A 220 -2.01 -4.83 1.06
C ILE A 220 -2.85 -4.14 -0.01
N LEU A 221 -2.66 -4.55 -1.27
CA LEU A 221 -3.45 -4.12 -2.41
C LEU A 221 -4.17 -5.32 -3.00
N ILE A 222 -5.50 -5.26 -3.04
CA ILE A 222 -6.34 -6.27 -3.71
C ILE A 222 -7.23 -5.64 -4.76
N GLU A 223 -7.55 -6.42 -5.78
CA GLU A 223 -8.58 -6.14 -6.77
C GLU A 223 -9.64 -7.22 -6.67
N ALA A 224 -10.92 -6.85 -6.79
CA ALA A 224 -12.01 -7.79 -6.84
C ALA A 224 -12.99 -7.45 -7.97
N GLU A 225 -13.55 -8.47 -8.61
CA GLU A 225 -14.65 -8.35 -9.55
C GLU A 225 -15.69 -9.45 -9.33
N LEU A 226 -16.92 -9.21 -9.76
CA LEU A 226 -17.96 -10.23 -9.73
C LEU A 226 -17.60 -11.38 -10.68
N SER A 227 -17.86 -12.61 -10.24
CA SER A 227 -17.55 -13.84 -10.96
C SER A 227 -18.58 -14.92 -10.62
N PRO A 228 -18.88 -15.87 -11.52
CA PRO A 228 -19.72 -17.02 -11.17
C PRO A 228 -19.08 -17.95 -10.13
N VAL A 229 -17.75 -17.92 -9.98
CA VAL A 229 -16.99 -18.83 -9.11
C VAL A 229 -15.99 -18.06 -8.25
N LEU A 230 -15.88 -18.44 -6.98
CA LEU A 230 -14.90 -17.89 -6.06
C LEU A 230 -13.49 -18.31 -6.49
N SER A 231 -12.66 -17.35 -6.86
CA SER A 231 -11.26 -17.59 -7.18
C SER A 231 -10.36 -16.53 -6.53
N VAL A 232 -9.15 -16.95 -6.15
CA VAL A 232 -8.15 -16.09 -5.52
C VAL A 232 -6.80 -16.35 -6.18
N THR A 233 -6.09 -15.29 -6.56
CA THR A 233 -4.77 -15.37 -7.24
C THR A 233 -3.82 -14.30 -6.73
N GLY A 234 -2.52 -14.42 -7.04
CA GLY A 234 -1.50 -13.39 -6.73
C GLY A 234 -0.93 -13.43 -5.32
N CYS A 235 -1.19 -14.49 -4.56
CA CYS A 235 -0.69 -14.66 -3.18
C CYS A 235 -0.19 -16.08 -2.91
N ASP A 236 0.47 -16.27 -1.77
CA ASP A 236 0.85 -17.61 -1.29
C ASP A 236 -0.38 -18.45 -0.87
N PRO A 237 -0.25 -19.79 -0.79
CA PRO A 237 -1.38 -20.68 -0.48
C PRO A 237 -2.06 -20.41 0.87
N ALA A 238 -1.32 -19.94 1.89
CA ALA A 238 -1.89 -19.68 3.21
C ALA A 238 -2.76 -18.42 3.18
N MET A 239 -2.32 -17.38 2.47
CA MET A 239 -3.14 -16.19 2.21
C MET A 239 -4.35 -16.53 1.35
N GLU A 240 -4.17 -17.34 0.31
CA GLU A 240 -5.25 -17.75 -0.59
C GLU A 240 -6.39 -18.42 0.20
N GLN A 241 -6.05 -19.40 1.04
CA GLN A 241 -7.01 -20.11 1.88
C GLN A 241 -7.77 -19.15 2.82
N ARG A 242 -7.06 -18.19 3.42
CA ARG A 242 -7.66 -17.18 4.30
C ARG A 242 -8.63 -16.27 3.55
N ILE A 243 -8.25 -15.77 2.38
CA ILE A 243 -9.11 -14.92 1.54
C ILE A 243 -10.36 -15.69 1.12
N ARG A 244 -10.20 -16.94 0.66
CA ARG A 244 -11.34 -17.80 0.29
C ARG A 244 -12.31 -17.99 1.46
N GLN A 245 -11.78 -18.27 2.66
CA GLN A 245 -12.61 -18.43 3.85
C GLN A 245 -13.40 -17.16 4.16
N VAL A 246 -12.72 -16.00 4.20
CA VAL A 246 -13.38 -14.71 4.48
C VAL A 246 -14.42 -14.38 3.43
N ALA A 247 -14.09 -14.56 2.14
CA ALA A 247 -15.01 -14.28 1.04
C ALA A 247 -16.26 -15.16 1.13
N ALA A 248 -16.10 -16.45 1.40
CA ALA A 248 -17.22 -17.37 1.58
C ALA A 248 -18.10 -16.98 2.78
N GLU A 249 -17.50 -16.65 3.92
CA GLU A 249 -18.23 -16.18 5.11
C GLU A 249 -19.02 -14.90 4.80
N VAL A 250 -18.42 -13.91 4.13
CA VAL A 250 -19.08 -12.63 3.81
C VAL A 250 -20.22 -12.82 2.79
N LEU A 251 -19.99 -13.58 1.72
CA LEU A 251 -21.02 -13.87 0.70
C LEU A 251 -22.24 -14.57 1.31
N GLN A 252 -22.01 -15.55 2.20
CA GLN A 252 -23.08 -16.23 2.93
C GLN A 252 -23.85 -15.28 3.85
N ASN A 253 -23.15 -14.45 4.62
CA ASN A 253 -23.78 -13.48 5.53
C ASN A 253 -24.65 -12.46 4.78
N PHE A 254 -24.21 -12.00 3.61
CA PHE A 254 -24.97 -11.05 2.81
C PHE A 254 -26.12 -11.68 2.01
N ARG A 255 -26.17 -13.02 1.93
CA ARG A 255 -27.14 -13.79 1.13
C ARG A 255 -27.13 -13.36 -0.34
N LEU A 256 -25.94 -13.12 -0.88
CA LEU A 256 -25.77 -12.61 -2.23
C LEU A 256 -25.78 -13.75 -3.24
N GLY A 257 -26.35 -13.50 -4.42
CA GLY A 257 -26.18 -14.34 -5.59
C GLY A 257 -24.85 -14.01 -6.29
N GLY A 258 -24.21 -15.04 -6.86
CA GLY A 258 -22.91 -14.89 -7.51
C GLY A 258 -21.73 -15.05 -6.56
N SER A 259 -20.53 -14.81 -7.09
CA SER A 259 -19.27 -14.93 -6.37
C SER A 259 -18.30 -13.83 -6.81
N VAL A 260 -17.05 -13.92 -6.38
CA VAL A 260 -16.01 -12.93 -6.70
C VAL A 260 -14.71 -13.59 -7.11
N THR A 261 -14.00 -12.94 -8.03
CA THR A 261 -12.57 -13.19 -8.26
C THR A 261 -11.80 -12.13 -7.51
N ILE A 262 -10.81 -12.53 -6.71
CA ILE A 262 -9.94 -11.63 -5.95
C ILE A 262 -8.50 -11.84 -6.40
N THR A 263 -7.84 -10.77 -6.84
CA THR A 263 -6.42 -10.78 -7.18
C THR A 263 -5.66 -9.95 -6.18
N VAL A 264 -4.69 -10.57 -5.50
CA VAL A 264 -3.77 -9.88 -4.59
C VAL A 264 -2.63 -9.32 -5.42
N ARG A 265 -2.48 -7.99 -5.44
CA ARG A 265 -1.41 -7.29 -6.17
C ARG A 265 -0.18 -7.08 -5.32
N LYS A 266 -0.39 -6.86 -4.01
CA LYS A 266 0.66 -6.62 -3.04
C LYS A 266 0.23 -7.17 -1.69
N GLN A 267 1.16 -7.81 -1.00
CA GLN A 267 0.96 -8.33 0.34
C GLN A 267 2.26 -8.27 1.15
N PHE A 268 2.13 -8.50 2.45
CA PHE A 268 3.26 -8.70 3.36
C PHE A 268 3.05 -9.94 4.23
N ALA A 269 4.14 -10.45 4.79
CA ALA A 269 4.14 -11.69 5.57
C ALA A 269 3.11 -11.65 6.71
N ALA A 270 2.38 -12.76 6.88
CA ALA A 270 1.47 -12.92 7.99
C ALA A 270 2.23 -13.17 9.31
N HIS A 271 1.58 -12.92 10.45
CA HIS A 271 2.09 -13.25 11.79
C HIS A 271 3.43 -12.60 12.18
N ILE A 272 3.80 -11.50 11.51
CA ILE A 272 4.95 -10.67 11.89
C ILE A 272 4.61 -9.54 12.87
N GLY A 273 3.36 -9.45 13.35
CA GLY A 273 2.94 -8.42 14.31
C GLY A 273 2.39 -7.13 13.66
N LEU A 274 2.21 -7.10 12.34
CA LEU A 274 1.74 -5.91 11.60
C LEU A 274 0.25 -5.94 11.21
N GLY A 275 -0.52 -6.89 11.75
CA GLY A 275 -1.98 -6.92 11.58
C GLY A 275 -2.51 -7.41 10.23
N CYS A 276 -1.69 -8.09 9.43
CA CYS A 276 -2.05 -8.63 8.09
C CYS A 276 -3.43 -9.30 8.06
N GLY A 277 -3.69 -10.23 8.99
CA GLY A 277 -4.94 -10.99 9.03
C GLY A 277 -6.20 -10.15 9.25
N SER A 278 -6.10 -8.99 9.91
CA SER A 278 -7.25 -8.08 10.04
C SER A 278 -7.44 -7.26 8.76
N GLN A 279 -6.34 -6.73 8.20
CA GLN A 279 -6.39 -5.87 7.02
C GLN A 279 -6.92 -6.62 5.80
N ILE A 280 -6.43 -7.84 5.54
CA ILE A 280 -6.94 -8.65 4.43
C ILE A 280 -8.40 -9.04 4.63
N SER A 281 -8.81 -9.37 5.86
CA SER A 281 -10.21 -9.72 6.15
C SER A 281 -11.14 -8.52 5.88
N LEU A 282 -10.77 -7.33 6.33
CA LEU A 282 -11.53 -6.10 6.09
C LEU A 282 -11.53 -5.69 4.62
N ALA A 283 -10.40 -5.82 3.93
CA ALA A 283 -10.29 -5.52 2.50
C ALA A 283 -11.23 -6.39 1.66
N VAL A 284 -11.21 -7.71 1.89
CA VAL A 284 -12.07 -8.66 1.18
C VAL A 284 -13.55 -8.37 1.48
N ALA A 285 -13.90 -8.14 2.74
CA ALA A 285 -15.27 -7.83 3.11
C ALA A 285 -15.75 -6.51 2.51
N LYS A 286 -14.90 -5.47 2.50
CA LYS A 286 -15.19 -4.17 1.88
C LYS A 286 -15.35 -4.32 0.37
N ALA A 287 -14.44 -5.01 -0.30
CA ALA A 287 -14.51 -5.22 -1.74
C ALA A 287 -15.80 -5.92 -2.17
N ILE A 288 -16.19 -7.00 -1.46
CA ILE A 288 -17.46 -7.69 -1.72
C ILE A 288 -18.65 -6.77 -1.44
N ALA A 289 -18.64 -6.03 -0.32
CA ALA A 289 -19.73 -5.12 0.00
C ALA A 289 -19.92 -4.06 -1.10
N GLU A 290 -18.84 -3.43 -1.57
CA GLU A 290 -18.86 -2.41 -2.63
C GLU A 290 -19.27 -2.98 -3.99
N LEU A 291 -18.83 -4.19 -4.36
CA LEU A 291 -19.25 -4.85 -5.60
C LEU A 291 -20.75 -5.14 -5.65
N HIS A 292 -21.38 -5.24 -4.48
CA HIS A 292 -22.81 -5.47 -4.32
C HIS A 292 -23.57 -4.21 -3.83
N ASP A 293 -22.97 -3.02 -4.01
CA ASP A 293 -23.57 -1.72 -3.68
C ASP A 293 -24.01 -1.60 -2.21
N ARG A 294 -23.27 -2.26 -1.30
CA ARG A 294 -23.45 -2.17 0.15
C ARG A 294 -22.30 -1.39 0.77
N HIS A 295 -22.57 -0.16 1.16
CA HIS A 295 -21.59 0.70 1.83
C HIS A 295 -21.64 0.49 3.33
N LEU A 296 -20.81 -0.40 3.85
CA LEU A 296 -20.72 -0.69 5.28
C LEU A 296 -19.49 -0.01 5.93
N PRO A 297 -19.61 0.44 7.19
CA PRO A 297 -18.49 0.95 7.97
C PRO A 297 -17.54 -0.19 8.39
N ALA A 298 -16.28 0.15 8.65
CA ALA A 298 -15.25 -0.83 8.99
C ALA A 298 -15.60 -1.67 10.23
N CYS A 299 -16.29 -1.08 11.22
CA CYS A 299 -16.72 -1.78 12.43
C CYS A 299 -17.69 -2.94 12.15
N GLU A 300 -18.61 -2.76 11.20
CA GLU A 300 -19.54 -3.82 10.79
C GLU A 300 -18.84 -4.91 9.99
N LEU A 301 -17.91 -4.53 9.11
CA LEU A 301 -17.08 -5.48 8.35
C LEU A 301 -16.18 -6.30 9.29
N ALA A 302 -15.62 -5.67 10.33
CA ALA A 302 -14.85 -6.36 11.36
C ALA A 302 -15.72 -7.38 12.10
N ARG A 303 -16.94 -7.01 12.46
CA ARG A 303 -17.91 -7.92 13.09
C ARG A 303 -18.21 -9.13 12.22
N LEU A 304 -18.47 -8.91 10.92
CA LEU A 304 -18.76 -9.98 9.96
C LEU A 304 -17.60 -10.96 9.80
N THR A 305 -16.36 -10.46 9.88
CA THR A 305 -15.14 -11.24 9.70
C THR A 305 -14.53 -11.74 11.02
N GLY A 306 -15.22 -11.56 12.14
CA GLY A 306 -14.75 -11.98 13.47
C GLY A 306 -13.44 -11.30 13.89
N ARG A 307 -13.25 -10.04 13.54
CA ARG A 307 -12.08 -9.21 13.88
C ARG A 307 -12.44 -8.16 14.94
N GLY A 308 -11.45 -7.77 15.73
CA GLY A 308 -11.55 -6.64 16.67
C GLY A 308 -11.97 -7.00 18.10
N GLY A 309 -12.21 -8.27 18.45
CA GLY A 309 -12.73 -8.65 19.79
C GLY A 309 -11.76 -8.56 20.99
N THR A 310 -10.56 -7.99 20.79
CA THR A 310 -9.59 -7.66 21.86
C THR A 310 -9.07 -6.25 21.64
N SER A 311 -8.61 -5.95 20.43
CA SER A 311 -8.07 -4.65 20.06
C SER A 311 -8.78 -4.10 18.83
N GLY A 312 -9.30 -2.87 18.94
CA GLY A 312 -9.97 -2.12 17.89
C GLY A 312 -9.01 -1.40 16.97
N ILE A 313 -7.73 -1.30 17.34
CA ILE A 313 -6.64 -0.66 16.57
C ILE A 313 -6.67 -1.09 15.12
N GLY A 314 -6.90 -2.38 14.86
CA GLY A 314 -6.85 -2.87 13.51
C GLY A 314 -7.98 -2.38 12.60
N THR A 315 -9.18 -2.35 13.14
CA THR A 315 -10.36 -1.84 12.45
C THR A 315 -10.25 -0.33 12.28
N ALA A 316 -9.83 0.38 13.33
CA ALA A 316 -9.65 1.82 13.30
C ALA A 316 -8.52 2.26 12.34
N ALA A 317 -7.45 1.49 12.22
CA ALA A 317 -6.39 1.72 11.24
C ALA A 317 -6.91 1.60 9.80
N PHE A 318 -7.82 0.65 9.56
CA PHE A 318 -8.48 0.51 8.25
C PHE A 318 -9.44 1.68 7.96
N ASP A 319 -10.07 2.27 8.98
CA ASP A 319 -11.09 3.32 8.76
C ASP A 319 -10.50 4.75 8.75
N HIS A 320 -9.56 5.03 9.65
CA HIS A 320 -9.12 6.40 9.94
C HIS A 320 -7.60 6.62 9.84
N GLY A 321 -6.81 5.57 10.01
CA GLY A 321 -5.36 5.67 10.17
C GLY A 321 -4.93 6.52 11.39
N GLY A 322 -3.64 6.86 11.42
CA GLY A 322 -3.01 7.66 12.46
C GLY A 322 -2.58 6.86 13.69
N PHE A 323 -2.38 7.57 14.80
CA PHE A 323 -2.21 7.02 16.13
C PHE A 323 -3.58 6.80 16.78
N ILE A 324 -3.78 5.60 17.33
CA ILE A 324 -5.10 5.15 17.78
C ILE A 324 -4.98 4.53 19.18
N ILE A 325 -5.93 4.87 20.06
CA ILE A 325 -6.19 4.15 21.31
C ILE A 325 -7.67 3.77 21.34
N ASP A 326 -7.95 2.51 21.64
CA ASP A 326 -9.31 2.04 21.91
C ASP A 326 -9.58 1.86 23.41
N GLY A 327 -10.86 1.94 23.79
CA GLY A 327 -11.30 1.90 25.19
C GLY A 327 -11.50 0.49 25.75
N GLY A 328 -11.10 -0.54 25.03
CA GLY A 328 -11.33 -1.94 25.41
C GLY A 328 -12.81 -2.28 25.58
N HIS A 329 -13.09 -3.36 26.33
CA HIS A 329 -14.41 -3.95 26.46
C HIS A 329 -14.91 -3.91 27.90
N ARG A 330 -16.23 -3.97 28.08
CA ARG A 330 -16.83 -4.20 29.40
C ARG A 330 -16.51 -5.63 29.85
N PHE A 331 -16.00 -5.78 31.07
CA PHE A 331 -15.49 -7.03 31.60
C PHE A 331 -16.23 -7.47 32.87
N GLY A 332 -16.46 -8.78 33.00
CA GLY A 332 -17.13 -9.38 34.16
C GLY A 332 -18.56 -9.84 33.85
N ALA A 333 -19.32 -10.20 34.89
CA ALA A 333 -20.68 -10.73 34.73
C ALA A 333 -21.59 -9.70 34.02
N GLY A 334 -22.21 -10.11 32.90
CA GLY A 334 -23.01 -9.22 32.06
C GLY A 334 -22.21 -8.25 31.17
N GLY A 335 -20.88 -8.34 31.20
CA GLY A 335 -19.97 -7.67 30.28
C GLY A 335 -19.93 -8.33 28.90
N GLU A 336 -19.22 -7.69 27.97
CA GLU A 336 -18.96 -8.26 26.63
C GLU A 336 -17.94 -9.39 26.68
N LYS A 337 -17.05 -9.36 27.68
CA LYS A 337 -16.03 -10.38 27.93
C LYS A 337 -16.05 -10.81 29.39
N THR A 338 -15.81 -12.10 29.61
CA THR A 338 -15.69 -12.71 30.95
C THR A 338 -14.35 -13.43 31.14
N ASP A 339 -13.51 -13.42 30.11
CA ASP A 339 -12.25 -14.14 29.99
C ASP A 339 -11.23 -13.33 29.15
N PHE A 340 -9.94 -13.60 29.37
CA PHE A 340 -8.86 -13.02 28.58
C PHE A 340 -8.57 -13.91 27.37
N ARG A 341 -8.78 -13.36 26.18
CA ARG A 341 -8.56 -14.07 24.91
C ARG A 341 -8.21 -13.11 23.77
N PRO A 342 -7.46 -13.58 22.77
CA PRO A 342 -7.11 -12.80 21.59
C PRO A 342 -8.32 -12.58 20.67
N SER A 343 -8.17 -11.67 19.70
CA SER A 343 -9.29 -11.23 18.85
C SER A 343 -9.80 -12.37 17.96
N SER A 344 -8.90 -13.24 17.52
CA SER A 344 -9.22 -14.43 16.72
C SER A 344 -10.14 -15.43 17.45
N ALA A 345 -10.09 -15.45 18.79
CA ALA A 345 -10.91 -16.28 19.66
C ALA A 345 -12.14 -15.55 20.23
N SER A 346 -12.27 -14.24 19.99
CA SER A 346 -13.33 -13.39 20.55
C SER A 346 -14.48 -13.16 19.57
N ARG A 347 -15.01 -14.23 18.97
CA ARG A 347 -16.13 -14.13 18.02
C ARG A 347 -17.39 -13.57 18.71
N GLY A 348 -18.08 -12.66 18.04
CA GLY A 348 -19.28 -12.00 18.56
C GLY A 348 -19.01 -10.82 19.49
N VAL A 349 -17.75 -10.55 19.85
CA VAL A 349 -17.36 -9.32 20.56
C VAL A 349 -17.19 -8.19 19.53
N HIS A 350 -17.83 -7.06 19.77
CA HIS A 350 -17.74 -5.90 18.89
C HIS A 350 -16.37 -5.23 19.01
N PRO A 351 -15.82 -4.64 17.94
CA PRO A 351 -14.64 -3.79 18.08
C PRO A 351 -14.88 -2.70 19.14
N PRO A 352 -13.92 -2.48 20.05
CA PRO A 352 -14.06 -1.51 21.11
C PRO A 352 -14.09 -0.08 20.54
N PRO A 353 -14.72 0.88 21.23
CA PRO A 353 -14.75 2.27 20.77
C PRO A 353 -13.36 2.87 20.74
N VAL A 354 -13.05 3.61 19.67
CA VAL A 354 -11.83 4.43 19.60
C VAL A 354 -12.01 5.64 20.52
N ILE A 355 -11.15 5.76 21.52
CA ILE A 355 -11.18 6.86 22.50
C ILE A 355 -10.17 7.96 22.17
N VAL A 356 -9.12 7.61 21.40
CA VAL A 356 -8.17 8.58 20.85
C VAL A 356 -7.88 8.22 19.40
N ARG A 357 -7.98 9.21 18.52
CA ARG A 357 -7.41 9.19 17.19
C ARG A 357 -6.67 10.50 16.98
N HIS A 358 -5.38 10.44 16.67
CA HIS A 358 -4.55 11.61 16.43
C HIS A 358 -3.70 11.40 15.17
N ASP A 359 -3.49 12.47 14.40
CA ASP A 359 -2.54 12.44 13.28
C ASP A 359 -1.13 12.20 13.84
N PHE A 360 -0.44 11.19 13.34
CA PHE A 360 0.95 10.99 13.68
C PHE A 360 1.82 12.01 12.91
N PRO A 361 2.79 12.68 13.54
CA PRO A 361 3.60 13.70 12.88
C PRO A 361 4.29 13.17 11.61
N ARG A 362 4.16 13.90 10.49
CA ARG A 362 4.66 13.46 9.17
C ARG A 362 6.19 13.46 9.07
N ASP A 363 6.84 14.27 9.89
CA ASP A 363 8.29 14.39 9.93
C ASP A 363 8.92 13.21 10.67
N TRP A 364 8.17 12.55 11.55
CA TRP A 364 8.62 11.32 12.22
C TRP A 364 8.58 10.14 11.25
N LYS A 365 9.69 9.41 11.22
CA LYS A 365 9.90 8.21 10.43
C LYS A 365 9.83 6.99 11.34
N ILE A 366 9.40 5.89 10.76
CA ILE A 366 9.26 4.61 11.45
C ILE A 366 10.15 3.60 10.72
N LEU A 367 11.13 3.05 11.42
CA LEU A 367 11.89 1.90 10.94
C LEU A 367 11.22 0.63 11.45
N LEU A 368 10.95 -0.31 10.55
CA LEU A 368 10.61 -1.69 10.89
C LEU A 368 11.87 -2.55 10.72
N ALA A 369 12.21 -3.32 11.74
CA ALA A 369 13.24 -4.36 11.71
C ALA A 369 12.59 -5.70 12.04
N ILE A 370 12.66 -6.64 11.09
CA ILE A 370 11.99 -7.93 11.17
C ILE A 370 13.06 -9.02 11.05
N PRO A 371 13.55 -9.57 12.18
CA PRO A 371 14.47 -10.70 12.21
C PRO A 371 13.90 -11.93 11.50
N ALA A 372 14.77 -12.71 10.87
CA ALA A 372 14.43 -13.98 10.24
C ALA A 372 14.29 -15.11 11.29
N VAL A 373 13.33 -14.95 12.20
CA VAL A 373 12.95 -15.95 13.20
C VAL A 373 11.60 -16.57 12.86
N PRO A 374 11.26 -17.75 13.43
CA PRO A 374 9.92 -18.30 13.29
C PRO A 374 8.85 -17.28 13.65
N ALA A 375 7.68 -17.38 13.00
CA ALA A 375 6.56 -16.50 13.29
C ALA A 375 6.19 -16.52 14.77
N GLY A 376 5.71 -15.38 15.27
CA GLY A 376 5.29 -15.22 16.65
C GLY A 376 4.12 -16.11 17.04
N ALA A 377 3.82 -16.15 18.34
CA ALA A 377 2.67 -16.88 18.87
C ALA A 377 1.38 -16.44 18.13
N SER A 378 0.60 -17.42 17.67
CA SER A 378 -0.66 -17.18 16.97
C SER A 378 -1.66 -18.31 17.20
N GLY A 379 -2.95 -18.01 17.06
CA GLY A 379 -4.00 -19.02 17.17
C GLY A 379 -4.07 -19.63 18.58
N GLY A 380 -3.96 -20.96 18.68
CA GLY A 380 -4.06 -21.68 19.96
C GLY A 380 -2.97 -21.29 20.96
N GLN A 381 -1.73 -21.13 20.51
CA GLN A 381 -0.62 -20.72 21.38
C GLN A 381 -0.84 -19.34 21.98
N GLU A 382 -1.34 -18.40 21.17
CA GLU A 382 -1.68 -17.05 21.64
C GLU A 382 -2.79 -17.12 22.70
N ALA A 383 -3.86 -17.88 22.44
CA ALA A 383 -4.94 -18.07 23.41
C ALA A 383 -4.46 -18.66 24.75
N ASP A 384 -3.53 -19.61 24.71
CA ASP A 384 -2.94 -20.20 25.91
C ASP A 384 -2.10 -19.19 26.71
N ILE A 385 -1.37 -18.30 26.04
CA ILE A 385 -0.62 -17.22 26.70
C ILE A 385 -1.56 -16.26 27.42
N PHE A 386 -2.63 -15.79 26.76
CA PHE A 386 -3.63 -14.93 27.41
C PHE A 386 -4.21 -15.59 28.66
N ARG A 387 -4.58 -16.87 28.57
CA ARG A 387 -5.15 -17.63 29.69
C ARG A 387 -4.16 -17.83 30.85
N THR A 388 -2.88 -18.05 30.57
CA THR A 388 -1.88 -18.41 31.58
C THR A 388 -1.16 -17.20 32.18
N ARG A 389 -1.18 -16.05 31.50
CA ARG A 389 -0.44 -14.84 31.90
C ARG A 389 -1.33 -13.69 32.36
N CYS A 390 -2.65 -13.81 32.21
CA CYS A 390 -3.61 -12.85 32.75
C CYS A 390 -4.32 -13.41 33.99
N PRO A 391 -4.71 -12.57 34.96
CA PRO A 391 -4.54 -11.12 34.96
C PRO A 391 -3.09 -10.69 35.20
N VAL A 392 -2.68 -9.58 34.58
CA VAL A 392 -1.41 -8.91 34.90
C VAL A 392 -1.54 -8.09 36.20
N PRO A 393 -0.43 -7.74 36.89
CA PRO A 393 -0.49 -6.94 38.11
C PRO A 393 -1.18 -5.59 37.92
N LEU A 394 -1.93 -5.12 38.92
CA LEU A 394 -2.69 -3.86 38.84
C LEU A 394 -1.76 -2.65 38.72
N ASP A 395 -0.63 -2.69 39.42
CA ASP A 395 0.33 -1.60 39.43
C ASP A 395 0.98 -1.41 38.05
N ASP A 396 1.18 -2.50 37.29
CA ASP A 396 1.61 -2.44 35.89
C ASP A 396 0.58 -1.73 35.01
N VAL A 397 -0.71 -2.05 35.17
CA VAL A 397 -1.81 -1.41 34.41
C VAL A 397 -1.90 0.09 34.75
N ARG A 398 -1.76 0.44 36.04
CA ARG A 398 -1.76 1.84 36.49
C ARG A 398 -0.56 2.61 35.96
N ALA A 399 0.63 2.02 36.02
CA ALA A 399 1.85 2.62 35.46
C ALA A 399 1.72 2.81 33.94
N LEU A 400 1.23 1.80 33.22
CA LEU A 400 1.00 1.90 31.78
C LEU A 400 -0.02 2.98 31.44
N SER A 401 -1.13 3.07 32.19
CA SER A 401 -2.13 4.13 32.01
C SER A 401 -1.55 5.52 32.24
N HIS A 402 -0.67 5.66 33.25
CA HIS A 402 0.04 6.91 33.52
C HIS A 402 1.01 7.27 32.39
N GLU A 403 1.82 6.32 31.90
CA GLU A 403 2.72 6.53 30.75
C GLU A 403 1.94 6.98 29.50
N VAL A 404 0.77 6.38 29.25
CA VAL A 404 -0.08 6.74 28.11
C VAL A 404 -0.63 8.16 28.26
N LEU A 405 -1.29 8.45 29.38
CA LEU A 405 -2.02 9.70 29.58
C LEU A 405 -1.11 10.92 29.82
N MET A 406 0.00 10.71 30.54
CA MET A 406 0.86 11.81 31.01
C MET A 406 2.15 11.97 30.21
N ARG A 407 2.50 11.02 29.33
CA ARG A 407 3.72 11.09 28.52
C ARG A 407 3.46 10.86 27.03
N MET A 408 2.92 9.69 26.66
CA MET A 408 2.73 9.33 25.25
C MET A 408 1.78 10.30 24.54
N LEU A 409 0.59 10.55 25.09
CA LEU A 409 -0.39 11.46 24.48
C LEU A 409 0.09 12.92 24.45
N PRO A 410 0.63 13.50 25.55
CA PRO A 410 1.22 14.84 25.51
C PRO A 410 2.39 14.97 24.53
N GLY A 411 3.28 13.97 24.46
CA GLY A 411 4.39 13.95 23.52
C GLY A 411 3.92 13.95 22.07
N LEU A 412 2.88 13.18 21.77
CA LEU A 412 2.28 13.17 20.44
C LEU A 412 1.60 14.51 20.09
N ALA A 413 0.80 15.05 21.01
CA ALA A 413 0.05 16.30 20.79
C ALA A 413 0.97 17.52 20.68
N GLY A 414 2.04 17.56 21.49
CA GLY A 414 3.06 18.59 21.45
C GLY A 414 4.13 18.38 20.38
N GLN A 415 4.09 17.27 19.63
CA GLN A 415 5.15 16.83 18.70
C GLN A 415 6.53 16.77 19.36
N ASP A 416 6.58 16.41 20.64
CA ASP A 416 7.78 16.15 21.41
C ASP A 416 8.19 14.68 21.23
N LEU A 417 9.13 14.46 20.31
CA LEU A 417 9.61 13.15 19.92
C LEU A 417 10.32 12.42 21.07
N ASP A 418 11.05 13.14 21.92
CA ASP A 418 11.78 12.56 23.04
C ASP A 418 10.83 12.09 24.14
N LEU A 419 9.80 12.89 24.44
CA LEU A 419 8.76 12.50 25.39
C LEU A 419 7.95 11.30 24.88
N PHE A 420 7.56 11.32 23.60
CA PHE A 420 6.84 10.20 22.99
C PHE A 420 7.71 8.94 22.93
N GLY A 421 8.95 9.06 22.47
CA GLY A 421 9.90 7.97 22.32
C GLY A 421 10.27 7.31 23.65
N SER A 422 10.53 8.12 24.69
CA SER A 422 10.77 7.60 26.04
C SER A 422 9.55 6.87 26.61
N ALA A 423 8.32 7.34 26.36
CA ALA A 423 7.11 6.63 26.74
C ALA A 423 6.99 5.27 26.02
N ILE A 424 7.28 5.21 24.71
CA ILE A 424 7.32 3.94 23.95
C ILE A 424 8.31 2.94 24.58
N ASN A 425 9.49 3.43 24.97
CA ASN A 425 10.52 2.61 25.62
C ASN A 425 10.03 2.06 26.97
N ASN A 426 9.43 2.89 27.81
CA ASN A 426 8.92 2.50 29.13
C ASN A 426 7.79 1.47 29.04
N VAL A 427 6.89 1.62 28.06
CA VAL A 427 5.78 0.68 27.82
C VAL A 427 6.27 -0.75 27.58
N GLN A 428 7.51 -0.93 27.07
CA GLN A 428 8.06 -2.27 26.83
C GLN A 428 8.26 -3.08 28.13
N GLU A 429 8.38 -2.42 29.28
CA GLU A 429 8.67 -3.05 30.57
C GLU A 429 7.43 -3.24 31.46
N LEU A 430 6.23 -2.92 30.94
CA LEU A 430 4.99 -2.88 31.71
C LEU A 430 3.92 -3.85 31.19
N GLY A 431 3.14 -4.40 32.12
CA GLY A 431 1.89 -5.09 31.84
C GLY A 431 2.06 -6.27 30.89
N PHE A 432 1.14 -6.40 29.94
CA PHE A 432 1.16 -7.53 29.02
C PHE A 432 2.31 -7.45 28.01
N LYS A 433 2.83 -6.26 27.69
CA LYS A 433 3.97 -6.11 26.78
C LYS A 433 5.24 -6.74 27.36
N LYS A 434 5.47 -6.59 28.65
CA LYS A 434 6.55 -7.28 29.37
C LYS A 434 6.48 -8.80 29.19
N VAL A 435 5.28 -9.36 29.26
CA VAL A 435 5.02 -10.79 29.01
C VAL A 435 5.33 -11.14 27.56
N GLU A 436 4.82 -10.38 26.60
CA GLU A 436 5.10 -10.58 25.16
C GLU A 436 6.61 -10.62 24.89
N LEU A 437 7.39 -9.69 25.44
CA LEU A 437 8.85 -9.65 25.26
C LEU A 437 9.58 -10.79 25.96
N SER A 438 9.12 -11.23 27.13
CA SER A 438 9.74 -12.35 27.86
C SER A 438 9.70 -13.68 27.11
N LEU A 439 8.81 -13.80 26.12
CA LEU A 439 8.62 -15.00 25.31
C LEU A 439 9.42 -14.98 24.00
N GLN A 440 10.14 -13.91 23.71
CA GLN A 440 10.80 -13.69 22.43
C GLN A 440 12.28 -14.05 22.47
N PRO A 441 12.85 -14.53 21.35
CA PRO A 441 14.27 -14.84 21.28
C PRO A 441 15.12 -13.57 21.34
N HIS A 442 16.40 -13.73 21.69
CA HIS A 442 17.37 -12.62 21.73
C HIS A 442 17.48 -11.87 20.40
N ALA A 443 17.30 -12.56 19.27
CA ALA A 443 17.29 -11.96 17.95
C ALA A 443 16.22 -10.85 17.79
N VAL A 444 15.15 -10.89 18.59
CA VAL A 444 14.10 -9.85 18.64
C VAL A 444 14.39 -8.87 19.79
N THR A 445 14.56 -9.35 21.02
CA THR A 445 14.69 -8.47 22.19
C THR A 445 15.97 -7.64 22.18
N GLY A 446 17.07 -8.17 21.60
CA GLY A 446 18.34 -7.48 21.46
C GLY A 446 18.31 -6.31 20.47
N LEU A 447 17.33 -6.24 19.56
CA LEU A 447 17.17 -5.08 18.68
C LEU A 447 16.79 -3.82 19.45
N LEU A 448 15.98 -3.92 20.51
CA LEU A 448 15.51 -2.75 21.25
C LEU A 448 16.64 -1.85 21.77
N PRO A 449 17.67 -2.35 22.47
CA PRO A 449 18.81 -1.53 22.88
C PRO A 449 19.70 -1.10 21.71
N VAL A 450 19.85 -1.91 20.65
CA VAL A 450 20.64 -1.57 19.46
C VAL A 450 20.05 -0.36 18.74
N LEU A 451 18.74 -0.35 18.53
CA LEU A 451 18.05 0.74 17.84
C LEU A 451 18.14 2.04 18.64
N ARG A 452 17.94 1.98 19.96
CA ARG A 452 18.09 3.11 20.88
C ARG A 452 19.53 3.65 20.88
N GLY A 453 20.53 2.76 20.99
CA GLY A 453 21.94 3.15 20.95
C GLY A 453 22.39 3.75 19.62
N ALA A 454 21.69 3.45 18.52
CA ALA A 454 21.92 4.03 17.20
C ALA A 454 21.21 5.37 16.96
N GLY A 455 20.44 5.89 17.95
CA GLY A 455 19.80 7.20 17.88
C GLY A 455 18.28 7.19 17.72
N ALA A 456 17.60 6.03 17.79
CA ALA A 456 16.14 6.03 17.81
C ALA A 456 15.59 6.64 19.11
N ALA A 457 14.65 7.57 19.01
CA ALA A 457 13.99 8.19 20.17
C ALA A 457 13.17 7.16 20.96
N GLY A 458 12.48 6.26 20.26
CA GLY A 458 11.73 5.15 20.83
C GLY A 458 11.91 3.87 20.04
N ALA A 459 11.99 2.73 20.72
CA ALA A 459 11.99 1.41 20.12
C ALA A 459 11.05 0.46 20.88
N GLY A 460 10.27 -0.32 20.15
CA GLY A 460 9.32 -1.27 20.73
C GLY A 460 9.05 -2.47 19.85
N MET A 461 8.34 -3.46 20.38
CA MET A 461 7.93 -4.65 19.64
C MET A 461 6.43 -4.62 19.33
N SER A 462 6.06 -4.99 18.12
CA SER A 462 4.66 -4.99 17.67
C SER A 462 3.95 -6.30 17.99
N SER A 463 3.09 -6.28 19.03
CA SER A 463 2.37 -7.45 19.55
C SER A 463 3.29 -8.69 19.73
N PHE A 464 2.84 -9.89 19.35
CA PHE A 464 3.57 -11.16 19.46
C PHE A 464 4.52 -11.46 18.30
N GLY A 465 4.51 -10.64 17.24
CA GLY A 465 5.34 -10.90 16.07
C GLY A 465 6.78 -10.42 16.24
N PRO A 466 7.72 -10.93 15.44
CA PRO A 466 9.13 -10.51 15.49
C PRO A 466 9.40 -9.07 15.05
N ALA A 467 8.41 -8.33 14.52
CA ALA A 467 8.62 -6.96 14.11
C ALA A 467 8.93 -6.05 15.31
N VAL A 468 10.15 -5.51 15.30
CA VAL A 468 10.59 -4.43 16.15
C VAL A 468 10.51 -3.13 15.35
N TYR A 469 9.96 -2.09 15.95
CA TYR A 469 9.87 -0.77 15.34
C TYR A 469 10.74 0.24 16.11
N ALA A 470 11.26 1.22 15.38
CA ALA A 470 11.94 2.39 15.93
C ALA A 470 11.36 3.67 15.35
N ILE A 471 11.31 4.73 16.16
CA ILE A 471 10.74 6.03 15.81
C ILE A 471 11.84 7.08 15.96
N GLY A 472 11.97 7.94 14.96
CA GLY A 472 12.91 9.06 14.95
C GLY A 472 12.57 10.05 13.84
N ASP A 473 13.21 11.21 13.81
CA ASP A 473 13.00 12.26 12.80
C ASP A 473 14.18 12.35 11.81
N THR A 474 15.39 12.08 12.29
CA THR A 474 16.66 12.30 11.59
C THR A 474 17.52 11.03 11.58
N ASP A 475 18.37 10.91 10.55
CA ASP A 475 19.33 9.80 10.32
C ASP A 475 18.83 8.36 10.59
N MET A 476 17.57 8.06 10.25
CA MET A 476 17.03 6.69 10.38
C MET A 476 17.79 5.66 9.55
N LYS A 477 18.61 6.08 8.57
CA LYS A 477 19.50 5.19 7.80
C LYS A 477 20.61 4.61 8.67
N SER A 478 21.15 5.36 9.63
CA SER A 478 22.13 4.83 10.58
C SER A 478 21.50 3.84 11.55
N VAL A 479 20.29 4.13 12.04
CA VAL A 479 19.49 3.19 12.85
C VAL A 479 19.21 1.91 12.05
N GLU A 480 18.83 2.02 10.78
CA GLU A 480 18.61 0.87 9.88
C GLU A 480 19.89 0.05 9.71
N ARG A 481 21.04 0.70 9.51
CA ARG A 481 22.34 0.02 9.38
C ARG A 481 22.69 -0.78 10.64
N ALA A 482 22.46 -0.20 11.82
CA ALA A 482 22.67 -0.89 13.09
C ALA A 482 21.75 -2.12 13.23
N ALA A 483 20.47 -1.99 12.87
CA ALA A 483 19.52 -3.09 12.86
C ALA A 483 19.96 -4.23 11.92
N ARG A 484 20.35 -3.89 10.69
CA ARG A 484 20.83 -4.86 9.70
C ARG A 484 22.10 -5.57 10.18
N SER A 485 23.05 -4.84 10.79
CA SER A 485 24.27 -5.43 11.35
C SER A 485 23.96 -6.42 12.47
N PHE A 486 23.08 -6.05 13.41
CA PHE A 486 22.69 -6.94 14.50
C PHE A 486 21.97 -8.18 13.99
N MET A 487 21.00 -8.03 13.08
CA MET A 487 20.29 -9.16 12.48
C MET A 487 21.23 -10.05 11.66
N GLY A 488 22.21 -9.48 10.94
CA GLY A 488 23.22 -10.25 10.21
C GLY A 488 24.01 -11.23 11.11
N GLY A 489 24.29 -10.84 12.36
CA GLY A 489 24.88 -11.73 13.37
C GLY A 489 23.91 -12.72 14.02
N ASN A 490 22.60 -12.60 13.76
CA ASN A 490 21.53 -13.35 14.43
C ASN A 490 20.57 -14.05 13.44
N GLY A 491 21.08 -14.52 12.30
CA GLY A 491 20.30 -15.30 11.32
C GLY A 491 19.66 -14.49 10.17
N GLY A 492 19.92 -13.19 10.11
CA GLY A 492 19.43 -12.28 9.08
C GLY A 492 18.05 -11.69 9.39
N GLY A 493 17.50 -10.99 8.42
CA GLY A 493 16.22 -10.29 8.54
C GLY A 493 16.05 -9.23 7.48
N SER A 494 14.96 -8.49 7.59
CA SER A 494 14.63 -7.39 6.68
C SER A 494 14.36 -6.10 7.45
N THR A 495 14.60 -4.97 6.80
CA THR A 495 14.22 -3.67 7.33
C THR A 495 13.46 -2.86 6.29
N LEU A 496 12.61 -1.96 6.77
CA LEU A 496 11.86 -1.01 5.96
C LEU A 496 11.73 0.30 6.73
N ILE A 497 12.19 1.40 6.15
CA ILE A 497 11.86 2.73 6.64
C ILE A 497 10.56 3.17 5.96
N THR A 498 9.59 3.57 6.77
CA THR A 498 8.27 4.03 6.36
C THR A 498 7.85 5.27 7.15
N THR A 499 6.64 5.75 6.91
CA THR A 499 5.98 6.78 7.69
C THR A 499 4.66 6.25 8.24
N ALA A 500 4.08 6.99 9.19
CA ALA A 500 2.72 6.71 9.60
C ALA A 500 1.73 7.14 8.52
N ARG A 501 0.64 6.38 8.37
CA ARG A 501 -0.46 6.72 7.48
C ARG A 501 -1.62 7.31 8.29
N ASN A 502 -1.90 8.61 8.11
CA ASN A 502 -2.98 9.31 8.81
C ASN A 502 -4.36 9.19 8.13
N ASN A 503 -4.51 8.27 7.20
CA ASN A 503 -5.78 7.92 6.58
C ASN A 503 -5.96 6.39 6.57
N GLY A 504 -7.21 5.96 6.45
CA GLY A 504 -7.56 4.55 6.37
C GLY A 504 -7.26 3.93 5.00
N ALA A 505 -7.90 2.79 4.76
CA ALA A 505 -7.90 2.11 3.49
C ALA A 505 -8.53 2.98 2.40
N VAL A 506 -7.94 2.94 1.20
CA VAL A 506 -8.49 3.59 0.01
C VAL A 506 -9.30 2.58 -0.76
N VAL A 507 -10.50 2.98 -1.15
CA VAL A 507 -11.45 2.16 -1.91
C VAL A 507 -11.73 2.85 -3.23
N ARG A 508 -11.45 2.17 -4.34
CA ARG A 508 -11.72 2.68 -5.69
C ARG A 508 -12.61 1.70 -6.42
N VAL A 509 -13.78 2.18 -6.86
CA VAL A 509 -14.64 1.44 -7.79
C VAL A 509 -14.26 1.90 -9.19
N VAL A 510 -13.85 0.96 -10.05
CA VAL A 510 -13.27 1.23 -11.36
C VAL A 510 -13.93 0.42 -12.47
#